data_AF-A0A2G2HJC9-F1
#
_entry.id   AF-A0A2G2HJC9-F1
#
_cell.length_a   1.000
_cell.length_b   1.000
_cell.length_c   1.000
_cell.angle_alpha   90.00
_cell.angle_beta   90.00
_cell.angle_gamma   90.00
#
_symmetry.space_group_name_H-M   'P 1'
#
loop_
_entity.id
_entity.type
_entity.pdbx_description
1 polymer ?
#
loop_
_entity_poly.entity_id
_entity_poly.type
_entity_poly.pdbx_seq_one_letter_code
_entity_poly.pdbx_strand_id
1 'polypeptide(L)'
;MFKQVKSAVFWYYLYKFRKRVLLIVLLLSITLFSNAIYADIVEYLQISKQLEYLKVLLIGKWLIILFNIVFSAYLVLTLFKNKEKDNKDKKEKQNNKKEEFSKREKEFLYKKNLRNKADILLDK
;
A
#
# COMPACT_ATOMS: atom_id res chain seq x y z
N MET A 1 5.77 27.35 20.19
CA MET A 1 4.69 26.92 19.25
C MET A 1 5.18 26.23 17.99
N PHE A 2 6.21 26.72 17.26
CA PHE A 2 6.66 26.09 15.99
C PHE A 2 7.11 24.61 16.08
N LYS A 3 7.66 24.15 17.22
CA LYS A 3 8.05 22.74 17.40
C LYS A 3 6.84 21.79 17.39
N GLN A 4 5.70 22.21 17.94
CA GLN A 4 4.48 21.38 18.00
C GLN A 4 3.80 21.26 16.64
N VAL A 5 3.75 22.36 15.88
CA VAL A 5 3.19 22.37 14.52
C VAL A 5 4.00 21.47 13.58
N LYS A 6 5.34 21.53 13.65
CA LYS A 6 6.23 20.65 12.87
C LYS A 6 6.04 19.17 13.22
N SER A 7 5.84 18.86 14.50
CA SER A 7 5.56 17.48 14.95
C SER A 7 4.24 16.96 14.38
N ALA A 8 3.17 17.75 14.44
CA ALA A 8 1.87 17.35 13.90
C ALA A 8 1.92 17.08 12.37
N VAL A 9 2.64 17.93 11.63
CA VAL A 9 2.86 17.74 10.19
C VAL A 9 3.64 16.45 9.92
N PHE A 10 4.67 16.16 10.72
CA PHE A 10 5.44 14.93 10.61
C PHE A 10 4.56 13.69 10.83
N TRP A 11 3.77 13.65 11.91
CA TRP A 11 2.84 12.56 12.20
C TRP A 11 1.78 12.38 11.11
N TYR A 12 1.26 13.49 10.56
CA TYR A 12 0.31 13.45 9.45
C TYR A 12 0.90 12.75 8.21
N TYR A 13 2.13 13.10 7.81
CA TYR A 13 2.79 12.47 6.67
C TYR A 13 3.18 11.02 6.94
N LEU A 14 3.65 10.70 8.14
CA LEU A 14 3.90 9.33 8.61
C LEU A 14 2.65 8.46 8.45
N TYR A 15 1.51 8.96 8.91
CA TYR A 15 0.24 8.23 8.81
C TYR A 15 -0.27 8.13 7.36
N LYS A 16 -0.22 9.24 6.61
CA LYS A 16 -0.65 9.31 5.21
C LYS A 16 0.10 8.33 4.30
N PHE A 17 1.37 8.06 4.62
CA PHE A 17 2.23 7.16 3.86
C PHE A 17 2.63 5.88 4.63
N ARG A 18 1.87 5.51 5.67
CA ARG A 18 2.19 4.44 6.63
C ARG A 18 2.67 3.13 6.00
N LYS A 19 2.03 2.67 4.92
CA LYS A 19 2.41 1.41 4.25
C LYS A 19 3.84 1.44 3.71
N ARG A 20 4.26 2.59 3.19
CA ARG A 20 5.59 2.76 2.60
C ARG A 20 6.63 3.07 3.65
N VAL A 21 6.28 3.84 4.69
CA VAL A 21 7.16 4.04 5.84
C VAL A 21 7.45 2.72 6.54
N LEU A 22 6.44 1.85 6.71
CA LEU A 22 6.64 0.49 7.23
C LEU A 22 7.62 -0.32 6.36
N LEU A 23 7.52 -0.21 5.03
CA LEU A 23 8.51 -0.86 4.13
C LEU A 23 9.91 -0.29 4.32
N ILE A 24 10.07 1.02 4.44
CA ILE A 24 11.39 1.65 4.68
C ILE A 24 11.96 1.20 6.03
N VAL A 25 11.14 1.18 7.08
CA VAL A 25 11.55 0.68 8.41
C VAL A 25 11.94 -0.79 8.34
N LEU A 26 11.18 -1.62 7.63
CA LEU A 26 11.51 -3.03 7.40
C LEU A 26 12.84 -3.18 6.65
N LEU A 27 13.07 -2.39 5.59
CA LEU A 27 14.35 -2.37 4.87
C LEU A 27 15.52 -1.99 5.78
N LEU A 28 15.35 -0.97 6.63
CA LEU A 28 16.37 -0.57 7.60
C LEU A 28 16.67 -1.70 8.60
N SER A 29 15.63 -2.35 9.14
CA SER A 29 15.79 -3.50 10.03
C SER A 29 16.59 -4.64 9.37
N ILE A 30 16.30 -4.99 8.11
CA ILE A 30 17.05 -6.00 7.36
C ILE A 30 18.53 -5.62 7.26
N THR A 31 18.82 -4.34 7.08
CA THR A 31 20.21 -3.84 6.96
C THR A 31 20.97 -3.97 8.29
N LEU A 32 20.30 -3.70 9.41
CA LEU A 32 20.85 -3.89 10.75
C LEU A 32 21.16 -5.38 11.01
N PHE A 33 20.21 -6.27 10.72
CA PHE A 33 20.41 -7.72 10.87
C PHE A 33 21.48 -8.26 9.95
N SER A 34 21.57 -7.77 8.71
CA SER A 34 22.61 -8.18 7.76
C SER A 34 24.02 -7.94 8.32
N ASN A 35 24.24 -6.85 9.06
CA ASN A 35 25.55 -6.59 9.65
C ASN A 35 25.89 -7.56 10.80
N ALA A 36 24.91 -7.95 11.62
CA ALA A 36 25.09 -8.96 12.66
C ALA A 36 25.41 -10.33 12.04
N ILE A 37 24.61 -10.76 11.06
CA ILE A 37 24.81 -12.03 10.34
C ILE A 37 26.17 -12.05 9.64
N TYR A 38 26.60 -10.93 9.04
CA TYR A 38 27.91 -10.84 8.40
C TYR A 38 29.05 -11.09 9.38
N ALA A 39 28.96 -10.57 10.61
CA ALA A 39 29.98 -10.77 11.63
C ALA A 39 30.09 -12.27 12.01
N ASP A 40 28.95 -12.90 12.30
CA ASP A 40 28.89 -14.33 12.64
C ASP A 40 29.45 -15.21 11.51
N ILE A 41 29.10 -14.90 10.27
CA ILE A 41 29.59 -15.63 9.09
C ILE A 41 31.11 -15.44 8.95
N VAL A 42 31.63 -14.23 9.08
CA VAL A 42 33.09 -13.98 8.98
C VAL A 42 33.85 -14.73 10.08
N GLU A 43 33.34 -14.72 11.31
CA GLU A 43 33.94 -15.47 12.43
C GLU A 43 33.95 -16.98 12.16
N TYR A 44 32.83 -17.53 11.71
CA TYR A 44 32.71 -18.93 11.33
C TYR A 44 33.72 -19.33 10.23
N LEU A 45 33.84 -18.50 9.19
CA LEU A 45 34.76 -18.72 8.07
C LEU A 45 36.24 -18.59 8.46
N GLN A 46 36.55 -17.74 9.43
CA GLN A 46 37.90 -17.64 9.98
C GLN A 46 38.29 -18.91 10.75
N ILE A 47 37.37 -19.45 11.55
CA ILE A 47 37.58 -20.71 12.29
C ILE A 47 37.74 -21.90 11.33
N SER A 48 36.93 -21.95 10.26
CA SER A 48 36.98 -23.03 9.26
C SER A 48 38.16 -22.93 8.29
N LYS A 49 38.95 -21.84 8.34
CA LYS A 49 40.07 -21.52 7.44
C LYS A 49 39.69 -21.42 5.95
N GLN A 50 38.42 -21.28 5.61
CA GLN A 50 37.93 -21.20 4.22
C GLN A 50 37.86 -19.75 3.72
N LEU A 51 39.00 -19.06 3.69
CA LEU A 51 39.07 -17.62 3.38
C LEU A 51 38.67 -17.26 1.94
N GLU A 52 38.62 -18.23 1.03
CA GLU A 52 38.22 -18.04 -0.37
C GLU A 52 36.80 -17.45 -0.50
N TYR A 53 35.88 -17.90 0.34
CA TYR A 53 34.50 -17.42 0.33
C TYR A 53 34.35 -16.01 0.92
N LEU A 54 35.31 -15.54 1.73
CA LEU A 54 35.26 -14.22 2.36
C LEU A 54 35.23 -13.10 1.32
N LYS A 55 35.92 -13.29 0.20
CA LYS A 55 35.95 -12.35 -0.93
C LYS A 55 34.57 -12.23 -1.60
N VAL A 56 33.92 -13.36 -1.84
CA VAL A 56 32.55 -13.43 -2.39
C VAL A 56 31.56 -12.82 -1.40
N LEU A 57 31.72 -13.11 -0.11
CA LEU A 57 30.87 -12.57 0.95
C LEU A 57 30.93 -11.04 1.03
N LEU A 58 32.13 -10.48 0.86
CA LEU A 58 32.35 -9.04 0.85
C LEU A 58 31.61 -8.38 -0.32
N ILE A 59 31.70 -8.96 -1.52
CA ILE A 59 30.98 -8.48 -2.71
C ILE A 59 29.47 -8.58 -2.49
N GLY A 60 29.00 -9.71 -1.93
CA GLY A 60 27.60 -9.93 -1.59
C GLY A 60 27.06 -8.88 -0.61
N LYS A 61 27.83 -8.51 0.42
CA LYS A 61 27.48 -7.45 1.37
C LYS A 61 27.20 -6.12 0.66
N TRP A 62 28.09 -5.71 -0.23
CA TRP A 62 27.93 -4.46 -0.98
C TRP A 62 26.75 -4.50 -1.95
N LEU A 63 26.51 -5.64 -2.59
CA LEU A 63 25.34 -5.83 -3.46
C LEU A 63 24.03 -5.65 -2.68
N ILE A 64 23.94 -6.24 -1.48
CA ILE A 64 22.77 -6.09 -0.59
C ILE A 64 22.58 -4.62 -0.17
N ILE A 65 23.65 -3.93 0.20
CA ILE A 65 23.60 -2.51 0.59
C ILE A 65 23.11 -1.64 -0.58
N LEU A 66 23.71 -1.82 -1.77
CA LEU A 66 23.31 -1.09 -2.97
C LEU A 66 21.85 -1.35 -3.34
N PHE A 67 21.42 -2.61 -3.29
CA PHE A 67 20.03 -2.99 -3.55
C PHE A 67 19.07 -2.30 -2.58
N ASN A 68 19.41 -2.25 -1.29
CA ASN A 68 18.60 -1.59 -0.27
C ASN A 68 18.47 -0.08 -0.53
N ILE A 69 19.57 0.59 -0.88
CA ILE A 69 19.58 2.02 -1.22
C ILE A 69 18.72 2.30 -2.46
N VAL A 70 18.90 1.53 -3.53
CA VAL A 70 18.13 1.68 -4.78
C VAL A 70 16.64 1.47 -4.52
N PHE A 71 16.29 0.44 -3.75
CA PHE A 71 14.89 0.14 -3.42
C PHE A 71 14.26 1.21 -2.52
N SER A 72 15.02 1.71 -1.55
CA SER A 72 14.59 2.84 -0.71
C SER A 72 14.34 4.10 -1.54
N ALA A 73 15.28 4.45 -2.43
CA ALA A 73 15.13 5.58 -3.35
C ALA A 73 13.92 5.40 -4.28
N TYR A 74 13.69 4.19 -4.80
CA TYR A 74 12.51 3.86 -5.60
C TYR A 74 11.20 4.07 -4.84
N LEU A 75 11.12 3.60 -3.59
CA LEU A 75 9.93 3.81 -2.74
C LEU A 75 9.65 5.30 -2.51
N VAL A 76 10.70 6.10 -2.34
CA VAL A 76 10.60 7.56 -2.18
C VAL A 76 10.14 8.23 -3.49
N LEU A 77 10.76 7.92 -4.62
CA LEU A 77 10.38 8.50 -5.92
C LEU A 77 8.94 8.17 -6.31
N THR A 78 8.50 6.94 -6.04
CA THR A 78 7.12 6.54 -6.29
C THR A 78 6.09 7.23 -5.39
N LEU A 79 6.49 7.94 -4.32
CA LEU A 79 5.56 8.71 -3.47
C LEU A 79 4.93 9.88 -4.23
N PHE A 80 5.68 10.46 -5.14
CA PHE A 80 5.27 11.61 -5.94
C PHE A 80 4.53 11.22 -7.22
N LYS A 81 4.47 9.92 -7.55
CA LYS A 81 3.74 9.43 -8.71
C LYS A 81 2.24 9.52 -8.46
N ASN A 82 1.58 10.40 -9.23
CA ASN A 82 0.18 10.82 -9.07
C ASN A 82 -0.80 9.66 -8.86
N LYS A 83 -1.65 9.81 -7.83
CA LYS A 83 -2.81 8.94 -7.51
C LYS A 83 -4.01 9.19 -8.43
N GLU A 84 -3.82 9.63 -9.66
CA GLU A 84 -4.93 9.93 -10.56
C GLU A 84 -5.70 8.66 -11.00
N LYS A 85 -5.07 7.49 -10.90
CA LYS A 85 -5.71 6.22 -11.29
C LYS A 85 -6.59 5.59 -10.19
N ASP A 86 -6.27 5.76 -8.91
CA ASP A 86 -7.00 5.12 -7.80
C ASP A 86 -8.41 5.71 -7.54
N ASN A 87 -8.68 6.94 -8.01
CA ASN A 87 -9.97 7.60 -7.82
C ASN A 87 -11.02 7.21 -8.89
N LYS A 88 -10.60 6.65 -10.03
CA LYS A 88 -11.55 6.15 -11.05
C LYS A 88 -12.15 4.79 -10.64
N ASP A 89 -11.31 3.87 -10.16
CA ASP A 89 -11.76 2.52 -9.78
C ASP A 89 -12.67 2.49 -8.55
N LYS A 90 -12.52 3.46 -7.63
CA LYS A 90 -13.43 3.61 -6.47
C LYS A 90 -14.78 4.22 -6.84
N LYS A 91 -14.84 5.11 -7.82
CA LYS A 91 -16.11 5.68 -8.30
C LYS A 91 -16.92 4.64 -9.10
N GLU A 92 -16.27 3.78 -9.89
CA GLU A 92 -16.94 2.69 -10.60
C GLU A 92 -17.52 1.63 -9.65
N LYS A 93 -16.78 1.23 -8.60
CA LYS A 93 -17.30 0.26 -7.61
C LYS A 93 -18.47 0.79 -6.76
N GLN A 94 -18.60 2.10 -6.60
CA GLN A 94 -19.72 2.71 -5.89
C GLN A 94 -20.98 2.85 -6.76
N ASN A 95 -20.82 2.98 -8.08
CA ASN A 95 -21.93 3.00 -9.04
C ASN A 95 -22.51 1.60 -9.30
N ASN A 96 -21.68 0.55 -9.34
CA ASN A 96 -22.16 -0.81 -9.61
C ASN A 96 -22.95 -1.45 -8.44
N LYS A 97 -22.94 -0.85 -7.24
CA LYS A 97 -23.72 -1.36 -6.09
C LYS A 97 -25.16 -0.85 -6.03
N LYS A 98 -25.61 0.00 -6.96
CA LYS A 98 -26.92 0.67 -6.88
C LYS A 98 -28.05 0.05 -7.71
N GLU A 99 -27.82 -1.03 -8.45
CA GLU A 99 -28.86 -1.56 -9.36
C GLU A 99 -29.13 -3.07 -9.24
N GLU A 100 -29.31 -3.58 -8.03
CA GLU A 100 -29.94 -4.90 -7.82
C GLU A 100 -31.46 -4.79 -7.61
N PHE A 101 -32.15 -3.94 -8.38
CA PHE A 101 -33.61 -3.95 -8.40
C PHE A 101 -34.10 -5.01 -9.40
N SER A 102 -35.00 -5.89 -8.95
CA SER A 102 -35.71 -6.84 -9.81
C SER A 102 -36.51 -6.10 -10.88
N LYS A 103 -36.80 -6.75 -12.01
CA LYS A 103 -37.56 -6.13 -13.13
C LYS A 103 -38.87 -5.48 -12.65
N ARG A 104 -39.52 -6.12 -11.67
CA ARG A 104 -40.75 -5.63 -11.02
C ARG A 104 -40.55 -4.33 -10.22
N GLU A 105 -39.41 -4.19 -9.55
CA GLU A 105 -39.09 -3.03 -8.72
C GLU A 105 -38.69 -1.82 -9.58
N LYS A 106 -37.97 -2.06 -10.68
CA LYS A 106 -37.68 -1.03 -11.69
C LYS A 106 -38.98 -0.50 -12.29
N GLU A 107 -39.90 -1.39 -12.64
CA GLU A 107 -41.21 -0.99 -13.18
C GLU A 107 -42.03 -0.17 -12.17
N PHE A 108 -41.91 -0.45 -10.87
CA PHE A 108 -42.58 0.31 -9.81
C PHE A 108 -41.97 1.71 -9.60
N LEU A 109 -40.64 1.82 -9.62
CA LEU A 109 -39.91 3.08 -9.44
C LEU A 109 -40.20 4.10 -10.54
N TYR A 110 -40.36 3.63 -11.78
CA TYR A 110 -40.58 4.49 -12.95
C TYR A 110 -42.05 4.62 -13.36
N LYS A 111 -43.00 4.01 -12.62
CA LYS A 111 -44.43 4.13 -12.93
C LYS A 111 -44.93 5.52 -12.51
N LYS A 112 -45.37 6.32 -13.48
CA LYS A 112 -45.87 7.68 -13.25
C LYS A 112 -47.06 7.76 -12.29
N ASN A 113 -47.95 6.76 -12.27
CA ASN A 113 -49.10 6.70 -11.36
C ASN A 113 -49.27 5.30 -10.78
N LEU A 114 -49.18 5.19 -9.45
CA LEU A 114 -49.35 3.95 -8.68
C LEU A 114 -50.84 3.66 -8.40
N ARG A 115 -51.63 3.48 -9.46
CA ARG A 115 -53.05 3.10 -9.30
C ARG A 115 -53.20 1.61 -9.03
N ASN A 116 -53.99 1.28 -8.02
CA ASN A 116 -54.35 -0.10 -7.68
C ASN A 116 -55.66 -0.48 -8.39
N LYS A 117 -55.99 -1.78 -8.42
CA LYS A 117 -57.22 -2.31 -9.03
C LYS A 117 -58.49 -1.69 -8.43
N ALA A 118 -58.48 -1.30 -7.16
CA ALA A 118 -59.59 -0.60 -6.52
C ALA A 118 -59.80 0.81 -7.09
N ASP A 119 -58.72 1.56 -7.34
CA ASP A 119 -58.81 2.91 -7.93
C ASP A 119 -59.35 2.86 -9.36
N ILE A 120 -59.01 1.82 -10.11
CA ILE A 120 -59.52 1.61 -11.49
C ILE A 120 -61.03 1.31 -11.48
N LEU A 121 -61.54 0.67 -10.42
CA LEU A 121 -62.95 0.35 -10.28
C LEU A 121 -63.80 1.54 -9.81
N LEU A 122 -63.20 2.52 -9.13
CA LEU A 122 -63.87 3.77 -8.74
C LEU A 122 -63.98 4.78 -9.88
N ASP A 123 -63.07 4.70 -10.86
CA ASP A 123 -63.08 5.55 -12.07
C ASP A 123 -64.02 5.05 -13.18
N LYS A 124 -64.62 3.85 -13.03
CA LYS A 124 -65.49 3.21 -14.02
C LYS A 124 -66.96 3.36 -13.65
#